data_AF-A0AA44J9H4-F1
#
_entry.id   AF-A0AA44J9H4-F1
#
_cell.length_a   1.000
_cell.length_b   1.000
_cell.length_c   1.000
_cell.angle_alpha   90.00
_cell.angle_beta   90.00
_cell.angle_gamma   90.00
#
_symmetry.space_group_name_H-M   'P 1'
#
loop_
_entity.id
_entity.type
_entity.pdbx_description
1 polymer ?
#
loop_
_entity_poly.entity_id
_entity_poly.type
_entity_poly.pdbx_seq_one_letter_code
_entity_poly.pdbx_strand_id
1 'polypeptide(L)'
;MSHRYLITVEPLSGADKTSRTAIRFEVENHDSIVDILSRSRAIEPVPPSEVPEFVVGLKLLTEVVLRHRGEPLFEELFPALKAFMKKLKALPPKLLTDGMDK
;
A
#
# COMPACT_ATOMS: atom_id res chain seq x y z
N MET A 1 -2.41 -15.78 -9.99
CA MET A 1 -2.19 -16.49 -8.71
C MET A 1 -2.33 -15.48 -7.59
N SER A 2 -2.89 -15.84 -6.44
CA SER A 2 -2.94 -14.96 -5.27
C SER A 2 -1.71 -15.17 -4.38
N HIS A 3 -1.28 -14.11 -3.71
CA HIS A 3 -0.21 -14.10 -2.71
C HIS A 3 -0.83 -13.98 -1.32
N ARG A 4 -0.39 -14.80 -0.37
CA ARG A 4 -0.90 -14.80 1.02
C ARG A 4 0.10 -14.13 1.96
N TYR A 5 -0.42 -13.33 2.88
CA TYR A 5 0.36 -12.61 3.88
C TYR A 5 -0.31 -12.71 5.25
N LEU A 6 0.50 -12.80 6.31
CA LEU A 6 0.06 -12.53 7.67
C LEU A 6 0.38 -11.07 8.00
N ILE A 7 -0.65 -10.30 8.36
CA ILE A 7 -0.50 -8.93 8.83
C ILE A 7 -0.52 -8.93 10.35
N THR A 8 0.42 -8.23 10.96
CA THR A 8 0.47 -8.00 12.41
C THR A 8 0.60 -6.50 12.64
N VAL A 9 -0.25 -5.95 13.50
CA VAL A 9 -0.15 -4.54 13.94
C VAL A 9 0.04 -4.53 15.45
N GLU A 10 1.16 -3.97 15.89
CA GLU A 10 1.56 -3.91 17.30
C GLU A 10 1.63 -2.44 17.76
N PRO A 11 0.93 -2.06 18.85
CA PRO A 11 1.04 -0.72 19.41
C PRO A 11 2.45 -0.45 19.98
N LEU A 12 3.13 0.61 19.55
CA LEU A 12 4.53 0.86 19.91
C LEU A 12 4.76 1.54 21.28
N SER A 13 3.82 2.35 21.80
CA SER A 13 3.68 2.87 23.19
C SER A 13 2.87 4.16 23.18
N GLY A 14 1.94 4.37 24.14
CA GLY A 14 1.22 5.65 24.31
C GLY A 14 -0.27 5.57 24.65
N ALA A 15 -0.92 4.41 24.50
CA ALA A 15 -2.26 4.17 25.00
C ALA A 15 -2.20 3.38 26.31
N ASP A 16 -3.13 3.67 27.23
CA ASP A 16 -3.21 3.09 28.58
C ASP A 16 -2.93 1.58 28.62
N LYS A 17 -2.26 1.16 29.69
CA LYS A 17 -1.67 -0.18 29.89
C LYS A 17 -2.66 -1.36 29.78
N THR A 18 -3.95 -1.10 29.59
CA THR A 18 -5.04 -2.07 29.74
C THR A 18 -5.49 -2.75 28.45
N SER A 19 -5.02 -2.34 27.27
CA SER A 19 -5.33 -3.06 26.02
C SER A 19 -4.21 -2.94 24.99
N ARG A 20 -3.18 -3.78 25.15
CA ARG A 20 -2.06 -3.91 24.19
C ARG A 20 -2.18 -5.16 23.32
N THR A 21 -3.38 -5.49 22.89
CA THR A 21 -3.56 -6.70 22.07
C THR A 21 -3.18 -6.38 20.63
N ALA A 22 -2.05 -6.94 20.19
CA ALA A 22 -1.69 -6.95 18.78
C ALA A 22 -2.79 -7.62 17.97
N ILE A 23 -3.17 -7.02 16.84
CA ILE A 23 -4.10 -7.66 15.88
C ILE A 23 -3.30 -8.46 14.86
N ARG A 24 -3.82 -9.64 14.52
CA ARG A 24 -3.22 -10.55 13.55
C ARG A 24 -4.31 -11.10 12.64
N PHE A 25 -4.10 -11.01 11.33
CA PHE A 25 -5.03 -11.55 10.35
C PHE A 25 -4.31 -11.91 9.05
N GLU A 26 -4.82 -12.92 8.35
CA GLU A 26 -4.34 -13.28 7.03
C GLU A 26 -5.06 -12.50 5.95
N VAL A 27 -4.35 -12.21 4.87
CA VAL A 27 -4.89 -11.59 3.67
C VAL A 27 -4.39 -12.32 2.43
N GLU A 28 -5.25 -12.37 1.41
CA GLU A 28 -4.85 -12.71 0.06
C GLU A 28 -4.81 -11.44 -0.79
N ASN A 29 -3.81 -11.33 -1.65
CA ASN A 29 -3.65 -10.23 -2.59
C ASN A 29 -3.31 -10.74 -3.99
N HIS A 30 -3.84 -10.11 -5.03
CA HIS A 30 -3.55 -10.51 -6.42
C HIS A 30 -2.09 -10.26 -6.83
N ASP A 31 -1.45 -9.23 -6.27
CA ASP A 31 -0.07 -8.88 -6.58
C ASP A 31 0.86 -9.17 -5.39
N SER A 32 2.14 -9.43 -5.68
CA SER A 32 3.18 -9.51 -4.67
C SER A 32 3.42 -8.14 -4.03
N ILE A 33 3.03 -7.98 -2.76
CA ILE A 33 3.25 -6.74 -1.98
C ILE A 33 4.76 -6.47 -1.84
N VAL A 34 5.57 -7.51 -1.68
CA VAL A 34 7.03 -7.41 -1.54
C VAL A 34 7.67 -6.88 -2.82
N ASP A 35 7.28 -7.41 -3.98
CA ASP A 35 7.85 -6.96 -5.25
C ASP A 35 7.38 -5.54 -5.61
N ILE A 36 6.11 -5.22 -5.30
CA ILE A 36 5.61 -3.85 -5.46
C ILE A 36 6.40 -2.90 -4.57
N LEU A 37 6.65 -3.25 -3.30
CA LEU A 37 7.44 -2.42 -2.40
C LEU A 37 8.83 -2.15 -2.96
N SER A 38 9.50 -3.18 -3.47
CA SER A 38 10.82 -3.03 -4.10
C SER A 38 10.78 -2.07 -5.30
N ARG A 39 9.78 -2.18 -6.17
CA ARG A 39 9.64 -1.28 -7.34
C ARG A 39 9.27 0.14 -6.93
N SER A 40 8.39 0.30 -5.96
CA SER A 40 7.92 1.60 -5.47
C SER A 40 9.02 2.42 -4.80
N ARG A 41 10.04 1.77 -4.24
CA ARG A 41 11.24 2.48 -3.73
C ARG A 41 12.03 3.19 -4.83
N ALA A 42 11.98 2.74 -6.08
CA ALA A 42 12.67 3.40 -7.20
C ALA A 42 11.87 4.56 -7.82
N ILE A 43 10.55 4.54 -7.65
CA ILE A 43 9.64 5.56 -8.19
C ILE A 43 9.37 6.65 -7.15
N GLU A 44 9.45 6.31 -5.85
CA GLU A 44 9.20 7.20 -4.72
C GLU A 44 7.94 8.07 -4.89
N PRO A 45 6.74 7.44 -5.02
CA PRO A 45 5.48 8.16 -5.20
C PRO A 45 5.10 9.03 -3.99
N VAL A 46 5.73 8.76 -2.85
CA VAL A 46 5.67 9.45 -1.56
C VAL A 46 7.10 9.49 -0.99
N PRO A 47 7.39 10.27 0.08
CA PRO A 47 8.70 10.24 0.73
C PRO A 47 9.19 8.81 1.02
N PRO A 48 10.50 8.50 0.88
CA PRO A 48 11.03 7.15 1.04
C PRO A 48 10.65 6.44 2.35
N SER A 49 10.51 7.19 3.44
CA SER A 49 10.08 6.70 4.75
C SER A 49 8.63 6.21 4.77
N GLU A 50 7.77 6.76 3.92
CA GLU A 50 6.34 6.46 3.83
C GLU A 50 6.03 5.37 2.81
N VAL A 51 6.97 5.04 1.91
CA VAL A 51 6.77 4.04 0.85
C VAL A 51 6.27 2.69 1.38
N PRO A 52 6.80 2.12 2.49
CA PRO A 52 6.27 0.88 3.05
C PRO A 52 4.82 0.99 3.47
N GLU A 53 4.46 2.04 4.21
CA GLU A 53 3.10 2.29 4.67
C GLU A 53 2.15 2.48 3.48
N PHE A 54 2.53 3.33 2.53
CA PHE A 54 1.75 3.61 1.33
C PHE A 54 1.48 2.35 0.52
N VAL A 55 2.51 1.55 0.22
CA VAL A 55 2.37 0.33 -0.59
C VAL A 55 1.51 -0.70 0.13
N VAL A 56 1.79 -0.98 1.40
CA VAL A 56 1.04 -1.99 2.17
C VAL A 56 -0.42 -1.54 2.30
N GLY A 57 -0.67 -0.32 2.76
CA GLY A 57 -2.01 0.23 2.92
C GLY A 57 -2.80 0.24 1.61
N LEU A 58 -2.20 0.73 0.52
CA LEU A 58 -2.84 0.76 -0.80
C LEU A 58 -3.20 -0.64 -1.27
N LYS A 59 -2.31 -1.63 -1.10
CA LYS A 59 -2.55 -3.00 -1.54
C LYS A 59 -3.61 -3.71 -0.72
N LEU A 60 -3.67 -3.48 0.59
CA LEU A 60 -4.73 -4.02 1.44
C LEU A 60 -6.08 -3.40 1.10
N LEU A 61 -6.15 -2.06 0.98
CA LEU A 61 -7.40 -1.36 0.67
C LEU A 61 -7.94 -1.72 -0.72
N THR A 62 -7.09 -1.63 -1.76
CA THR A 62 -7.53 -1.85 -3.15
C THR A 62 -8.04 -3.27 -3.38
N GLU A 63 -7.50 -4.24 -2.66
CA GLU A 63 -7.94 -5.63 -2.71
C GLU A 63 -9.35 -5.81 -2.09
N VAL A 64 -9.62 -5.17 -0.95
CA VAL A 64 -10.97 -5.15 -0.36
C VAL A 64 -11.95 -4.48 -1.34
N VAL A 65 -11.61 -3.31 -1.85
CA VAL A 65 -12.50 -2.60 -2.80
C VAL A 65 -12.73 -3.44 -4.06
N LEU A 66 -11.72 -4.16 -4.57
CA LEU A 66 -11.88 -5.01 -5.75
C LEU A 66 -12.86 -6.17 -5.53
N ARG A 67 -12.85 -6.78 -4.33
CA ARG A 67 -13.79 -7.85 -3.94
C ARG A 67 -15.22 -7.33 -3.79
N HIS A 68 -15.38 -6.13 -3.25
CA HIS A 68 -16.69 -5.51 -2.96
C HIS A 68 -17.13 -4.48 -4.01
N ARG A 69 -16.48 -4.44 -5.18
CA ARG A 69 -16.68 -3.39 -6.21
C ARG A 69 -18.11 -3.25 -6.75
N GLY A 70 -18.95 -4.26 -6.55
CA GLY A 70 -20.36 -4.26 -6.99
C GLY A 70 -21.35 -3.88 -5.87
N GLU A 71 -20.86 -3.53 -4.69
CA GLU A 71 -21.71 -3.13 -3.57
C GLU A 71 -21.86 -1.59 -3.54
N PRO A 72 -23.03 -1.05 -3.16
CA PRO A 72 -23.33 0.38 -3.21
C PRO A 72 -22.29 1.28 -2.50
N LEU A 73 -21.69 0.80 -1.42
CA LEU A 73 -20.67 1.56 -0.67
C LEU A 73 -19.39 1.83 -1.50
N PHE A 74 -19.08 0.97 -2.47
CA PHE A 74 -17.82 1.01 -3.22
C PHE A 74 -17.99 1.48 -4.68
N GLU A 75 -19.22 1.71 -5.14
CA GLU A 75 -19.52 2.04 -6.54
C GLU A 75 -18.79 3.31 -7.02
N GLU A 76 -18.71 4.33 -6.17
CA GLU A 76 -17.97 5.57 -6.49
C GLU A 76 -16.46 5.47 -6.19
N LEU A 77 -16.09 4.68 -5.17
CA LEU A 77 -14.70 4.56 -4.75
C LEU A 77 -13.86 3.76 -5.74
N PHE A 78 -14.40 2.66 -6.29
CA PHE A 78 -13.69 1.81 -7.24
C PHE A 78 -13.18 2.55 -8.49
N PRO A 79 -14.00 3.34 -9.24
CA PRO A 79 -13.53 4.09 -10.39
C PRO A 79 -12.52 5.18 -10.01
N ALA A 80 -12.69 5.83 -8.86
CA ALA A 80 -11.72 6.82 -8.36
C ALA A 80 -10.36 6.17 -8.06
N LEU A 81 -10.34 5.02 -7.38
CA LEU A 81 -9.12 4.24 -7.13
C LEU A 81 -8.49 3.77 -8.44
N LYS A 82 -9.29 3.32 -9.42
CA LYS A 82 -8.76 2.93 -10.74
C LYS A 82 -8.07 4.09 -11.45
N ALA A 83 -8.67 5.28 -11.41
CA ALA A 83 -8.07 6.49 -11.98
C ALA A 83 -6.77 6.88 -11.26
N PHE A 84 -6.73 6.80 -9.94
CA PHE A 84 -5.53 7.00 -9.13
C PHE A 84 -4.42 6.00 -9.50
N MET A 85 -4.75 4.70 -9.54
CA MET A 85 -3.78 3.64 -9.90
C MET A 85 -3.19 3.83 -11.29
N LYS A 86 -3.96 4.36 -12.25
CA LYS A 86 -3.46 4.69 -13.59
C LYS A 86 -2.38 5.78 -13.54
N LYS A 87 -2.60 6.83 -12.74
CA LYS A 87 -1.62 7.91 -12.54
C LYS A 87 -0.38 7.39 -11.82
N LEU A 88 -0.57 6.62 -10.74
CA LEU A 88 0.52 6.04 -9.96
C LEU A 88 1.45 5.16 -10.81
N LYS A 89 0.88 4.29 -11.66
CA LYS A 89 1.65 3.41 -12.55
C LYS A 89 2.37 4.14 -13.69
N ALA A 90 1.98 5.38 -13.98
CA ALA A 90 2.59 6.19 -15.03
C ALA A 90 3.76 7.05 -14.51
N LEU A 91 4.02 7.06 -13.21
CA LEU A 91 5.14 7.80 -12.65
C LEU A 91 6.47 7.21 -13.17
N PRO A 92 7.40 8.06 -13.66
CA PRO A 92 8.72 7.60 -14.04
C PRO A 92 9.53 7.22 -12.79
N PRO A 93 10.49 6.27 -12.89
CA PRO A 93 11.50 6.11 -11.86
C PRO A 93 12.16 7.46 -11.58
N LYS A 94 12.41 7.78 -10.30
CA LYS A 94 13.26 8.93 -10.02
C LYS A 94 14.66 8.58 -10.53
N LEU A 95 15.06 9.25 -11.61
CA LEU A 95 16.46 9.25 -12.02
C LEU A 95 17.26 9.66 -10.80
N LEU A 96 18.32 8.91 -10.49
CA LEU A 96 19.36 9.37 -9.57
C LEU A 96 19.91 10.66 -10.18
N THR A 97 19.34 11.81 -9.83
CA THR A 97 20.01 13.09 -10.01
C THR A 97 21.07 13.16 -8.91
N ASP A 98 22.10 12.33 -9.07
CA ASP A 98 23.29 12.37 -8.26
C ASP A 98 24.25 13.35 -8.94
N GLY A 99 24.52 14.46 -8.25
CA GLY A 99 25.73 15.27 -8.35
C GLY A 99 26.29 15.58 -9.75
N MET A 100 25.61 16.44 -10.52
CA MET A 100 26.30 17.31 -11.48
C MET A 100 25.97 18.78 -11.19
N ASP A 101 26.28 19.23 -9.98
CA ASP A 101 26.61 20.63 -9.75
C ASP A 101 28.11 20.73 -9.48
N LYS A 102 28.72 21.64 -10.22
CA LYS A 102 30.13 22.05 -10.22
C LYS A 102 30.59 22.61 -8.87
#